data_AF-A0AA35TVJ0-F1
#
_entry.id   AF-A0AA35TVJ0-F1
#
_cell.length_a   1.000
_cell.length_b   1.000
_cell.length_c   1.000
_cell.angle_alpha   90.00
_cell.angle_beta   90.00
_cell.angle_gamma   90.00
#
_symmetry.space_group_name_H-M   'P 1'
#
loop_
_entity.id
_entity.type
_entity.pdbx_description
1 polymer ?
#
loop_
_entity_poly.entity_id
_entity_poly.type
_entity_poly.pdbx_seq_one_letter_code
_entity_poly.pdbx_strand_id
1 'polypeptide(L)'
;MKAFKGVDGRVRLFRPMENMKRLGRSAVAASLPEFDKEGFLECIKDLVRVDRDWVPQPTETIKHPSLYIRPTFIGTEPFLGVREPHNSLLYCITSPVGPYFKTGTFQPVSLYADPAFIRAWPGGVGESKMGGNYGPTIRIQRIAEAKGYTQVLWLFGENHELTEVGTMNIFVHWINEDGDPEIATPPLSGTILPGVTRLSLLELAATWGSHKVVERTITMDDVRKAVKENRLKEMFGAGTACVVCPVAKIAFLDEHLTIPTMESGAEVAQRCLKELTDIQYGTWNTNGQWSLTEENRTLFCTHFLQGLELLGQQLNYYCVFIIDKCHVFTKETVFCIPHLKRFLYKRLWG
;
A
#
# COMPACT_ATOMS: atom_id res chain seq x y z
N MET A 1 -1.46 2.96 4.23
CA MET A 1 -1.22 4.23 3.49
C MET A 1 -0.05 4.95 4.14
N LYS A 2 0.31 6.17 3.71
CA LYS A 2 1.46 6.92 4.26
C LYS A 2 1.12 8.40 4.45
N ALA A 3 1.72 8.98 5.48
CA ALA A 3 1.86 10.42 5.68
C ALA A 3 3.29 10.86 5.38
N PHE A 4 3.43 12.02 4.74
CA PHE A 4 4.69 12.57 4.27
C PHE A 4 4.87 13.99 4.82
N LYS A 5 6.04 14.29 5.39
CA LYS A 5 6.40 15.66 5.77
C LYS A 5 7.02 16.34 4.55
N GLY A 6 6.27 17.27 3.96
CA GLY A 6 6.65 17.95 2.73
C GLY A 6 7.78 18.96 2.91
N VAL A 7 8.25 19.50 1.79
CA VAL A 7 9.34 20.50 1.75
C VAL A 7 8.98 21.81 2.46
N ASP A 8 7.70 22.08 2.64
CA ASP A 8 7.14 23.23 3.35
C ASP A 8 6.81 22.94 4.83
N GLY A 9 7.25 21.79 5.36
CA GLY A 9 7.02 21.38 6.74
C GLY A 9 5.58 20.92 7.06
N ARG A 10 4.67 20.91 6.07
CA ARG A 10 3.31 20.41 6.23
C ARG A 10 3.25 18.90 6.03
N VAL A 11 2.44 18.22 6.83
CA VAL A 11 2.19 16.79 6.66
C VAL A 11 1.02 16.57 5.70
N ARG A 12 1.20 15.61 4.78
CA ARG A 12 0.25 15.26 3.73
C ARG A 12 -0.07 13.77 3.74
N LEU A 13 -1.32 13.43 3.49
CA LEU A 13 -1.77 12.08 3.20
C LEU A 13 -1.94 11.90 1.69
N PHE A 14 -1.37 10.82 1.15
CA PHE A 14 -1.49 10.51 -0.27
C PHE A 14 -2.74 9.66 -0.58
N ARG A 15 -3.67 10.24 -1.35
CA ARG A 15 -4.96 9.65 -1.77
C ARG A 15 -5.64 8.83 -0.66
N PRO A 16 -5.86 9.38 0.54
CA PRO A 16 -6.35 8.60 1.67
C PRO A 16 -7.78 8.10 1.48
N MET A 17 -8.64 8.85 0.77
CA MET A 17 -10.01 8.40 0.47
C MET A 17 -10.06 7.12 -0.37
N GLU A 18 -9.09 6.91 -1.27
CA GLU A 18 -9.01 5.65 -2.02
C GLU A 18 -8.67 4.47 -1.11
N ASN A 19 -7.92 4.71 -0.02
CA ASN A 19 -7.71 3.70 1.00
C ASN A 19 -8.97 3.44 1.84
N MET A 20 -9.76 4.47 2.15
CA MET A 20 -11.04 4.32 2.88
C MET A 20 -12.08 3.56 2.06
N LYS A 21 -12.21 3.89 0.76
CA LYS A 21 -13.07 3.14 -0.17
C LYS A 21 -12.67 1.67 -0.23
N ARG A 22 -11.37 1.37 -0.32
CA ARG A 22 -10.86 -0.01 -0.35
C ARG A 22 -11.05 -0.74 0.98
N LEU A 23 -10.87 -0.06 2.11
CA LEU A 23 -11.14 -0.62 3.44
C LEU A 23 -12.63 -0.97 3.58
N GLY A 24 -13.53 -0.07 3.15
CA GLY A 24 -14.97 -0.34 3.12
C GLY A 24 -15.34 -1.56 2.27
N ARG A 25 -14.81 -1.67 1.04
CA ARG A 25 -15.02 -2.88 0.21
C ARG A 25 -14.50 -4.15 0.89
N SER A 26 -13.34 -4.08 1.54
CA SER A 26 -12.78 -5.22 2.26
C SER A 26 -13.59 -5.59 3.50
N ALA A 27 -14.23 -4.61 4.16
CA ALA A 27 -15.12 -4.84 5.29
C ALA A 27 -16.38 -5.61 4.85
N VAL A 28 -17.00 -5.20 3.73
CA VAL A 28 -18.13 -5.92 3.13
C VAL A 28 -17.75 -7.36 2.78
N ALA A 29 -16.60 -7.56 2.11
CA ALA A 29 -16.12 -8.90 1.77
C ALA A 29 -15.81 -9.79 2.99
N ALA A 30 -15.56 -9.18 4.15
CA ALA A 30 -15.30 -9.86 5.41
C ALA A 30 -16.53 -9.96 6.33
N SER A 31 -17.71 -9.52 5.86
CA SER A 31 -18.93 -9.40 6.69
C SER A 31 -18.71 -8.58 7.98
N LEU A 32 -17.87 -7.53 7.89
CA LEU A 32 -17.67 -6.56 8.96
C LEU A 32 -18.63 -5.37 8.77
N PRO A 33 -19.03 -4.69 9.85
CA PRO A 33 -20.02 -3.62 9.75
C PRO A 33 -19.53 -2.46 8.88
N GLU A 34 -20.47 -1.82 8.19
CA GLU A 34 -20.18 -0.59 7.48
C GLU A 34 -19.76 0.53 8.44
N PHE A 35 -18.95 1.47 7.95
CA PHE A 35 -18.49 2.62 8.71
C PHE A 35 -18.44 3.86 7.83
N ASP A 36 -18.55 5.03 8.47
CA ASP A 36 -18.36 6.33 7.84
C ASP A 36 -16.89 6.53 7.46
N LYS A 37 -16.62 6.58 6.15
CA LYS A 37 -15.28 6.61 5.58
C LYS A 37 -14.63 7.98 5.80
N GLU A 38 -15.42 9.03 5.64
CA GLU A 38 -15.04 10.41 5.88
C GLU A 38 -14.76 10.62 7.37
N GLY A 39 -15.69 10.18 8.23
CA GLY A 39 -15.51 10.24 9.69
C GLY A 39 -14.25 9.52 10.17
N PHE A 40 -14.02 8.28 9.72
CA PHE A 40 -12.82 7.54 10.10
C PHE A 40 -11.53 8.16 9.52
N LEU A 41 -11.59 8.77 8.33
CA LEU A 41 -10.45 9.52 7.81
C LEU A 41 -10.12 10.74 8.68
N GLU A 42 -11.12 11.46 9.20
CA GLU A 42 -10.87 12.55 10.14
C GLU A 42 -10.21 12.04 11.43
N CYS A 43 -10.63 10.89 11.97
CA CYS A 43 -9.94 10.27 13.10
C CYS A 43 -8.46 9.94 12.78
N ILE A 44 -8.16 9.46 11.57
CA ILE A 44 -6.78 9.20 11.14
C ILE A 44 -5.99 10.51 11.03
N LYS A 45 -6.59 11.59 10.53
CA LYS A 45 -5.93 12.91 10.48
C LYS A 45 -5.62 13.40 11.89
N ASP A 46 -6.55 13.28 12.84
CA ASP A 46 -6.31 13.61 14.24
C ASP A 46 -5.18 12.79 14.86
N LEU A 47 -5.14 11.47 14.61
CA LEU A 47 -4.03 10.62 15.04
C LEU A 47 -2.68 11.12 14.49
N VAL A 48 -2.62 11.42 13.18
CA VAL A 48 -1.39 11.91 12.55
C VAL A 48 -1.00 13.29 13.07
N ARG A 49 -1.96 14.17 13.38
CA ARG A 49 -1.70 15.47 14.02
C ARG A 49 -1.09 15.29 15.42
N VAL A 50 -1.60 14.35 16.21
CA VAL A 50 -1.03 14.02 17.54
C VAL A 50 0.36 13.41 17.40
N ASP A 51 0.59 12.60 16.37
CA ASP A 51 1.88 11.94 16.09
C ASP A 51 2.75 12.71 15.08
N ARG A 52 2.51 14.02 14.88
CA ARG A 52 3.18 14.83 13.84
C ARG A 52 4.70 14.79 13.94
N ASP A 53 5.23 14.72 15.16
CA ASP A 53 6.67 14.63 15.43
C ASP A 53 7.27 13.28 15.02
N TRP A 54 6.46 12.22 14.96
CA TRP A 54 6.85 10.91 14.46
C TRP A 54 6.92 10.85 12.94
N VAL A 55 6.34 11.81 12.22
CA VAL A 55 6.46 11.88 10.76
C VAL A 55 7.90 12.30 10.43
N PRO A 56 8.72 11.38 9.90
CA PRO A 56 10.13 11.67 9.66
C PRO A 56 10.27 12.70 8.52
N GLN A 57 11.29 13.54 8.64
CA GLN A 57 11.68 14.48 7.59
C GLN A 57 12.84 13.91 6.77
N PRO A 58 12.89 14.18 5.45
CA PRO A 58 14.07 13.84 4.66
C PRO A 58 15.33 14.46 5.25
N THR A 59 16.44 13.71 5.20
CA THR A 59 17.78 14.21 5.58
C THR A 59 18.76 14.02 4.42
N GLU A 60 20.02 14.38 4.63
CA GLU A 60 21.09 14.09 3.67
C GLU A 60 21.20 12.58 3.41
N THR A 61 21.08 11.76 4.45
CA THR A 61 21.26 10.31 4.42
C THR A 61 19.96 9.52 4.22
N ILE A 62 18.82 10.06 4.65
CA ILE A 62 17.52 9.41 4.58
C ILE A 62 16.67 10.10 3.52
N LYS A 63 16.61 9.51 2.33
CA LYS A 63 15.74 9.98 1.27
C LYS A 63 14.33 9.40 1.44
N HIS A 64 13.33 10.23 1.19
CA HIS A 64 11.92 9.86 1.17
C HIS A 64 11.36 9.06 2.37
N PRO A 65 11.65 9.41 3.64
CA PRO A 65 11.05 8.73 4.77
C PRO A 65 9.58 9.14 4.97
N SER A 66 8.77 8.26 5.54
CA SER A 66 7.34 8.53 5.75
C SER A 66 6.83 7.92 7.04
N LEU A 67 5.63 8.32 7.47
CA LEU A 67 4.90 7.62 8.52
C LEU A 67 3.92 6.65 7.87
N TYR A 68 4.12 5.36 8.07
CA TYR A 68 3.17 4.35 7.60
C TYR A 68 1.95 4.33 8.53
N ILE A 69 0.76 4.33 7.93
CA ILE A 69 -0.53 4.33 8.63
C ILE A 69 -1.25 3.01 8.30
N ARG A 70 -1.61 2.26 9.34
CA ARG A 70 -2.20 0.91 9.27
C ARG A 70 -3.55 0.87 9.98
N PRO A 71 -4.64 1.29 9.30
CA PRO A 71 -5.98 0.94 9.74
C PRO A 71 -6.19 -0.56 9.65
N THR A 72 -6.87 -1.13 10.64
CA THR A 72 -7.12 -2.56 10.76
C THR A 72 -8.51 -2.78 11.32
N PHE A 73 -9.25 -3.72 10.73
CA PHE A 73 -10.61 -4.05 11.11
C PHE A 73 -10.73 -5.55 11.34
N ILE A 74 -11.16 -5.96 12.54
CA ILE A 74 -11.25 -7.36 12.94
C ILE A 74 -12.61 -7.65 13.60
N GLY A 75 -13.12 -8.87 13.41
CA GLY A 75 -14.18 -9.41 14.26
C GLY A 75 -13.60 -9.82 15.60
N THR A 76 -14.30 -9.51 16.69
CA THR A 76 -13.86 -9.76 18.08
C THR A 76 -14.86 -10.63 18.84
N GLU A 77 -15.64 -11.42 18.09
CA GLU A 77 -16.71 -12.27 18.60
C GLU A 77 -16.19 -13.30 19.63
N PRO A 78 -16.74 -13.36 20.84
CA PRO A 78 -16.39 -14.37 21.85
C PRO A 78 -17.17 -15.68 21.61
N PHE A 79 -17.26 -16.13 20.36
CA PHE A 79 -18.00 -17.32 19.94
C PHE A 79 -17.21 -18.08 18.87
N LEU A 80 -17.19 -19.41 18.97
CA LEU A 80 -16.35 -20.27 18.11
C LEU A 80 -16.98 -20.63 16.76
N GLY A 81 -18.30 -20.50 16.61
CA GLY A 81 -18.97 -20.86 15.37
C GLY A 81 -18.70 -19.86 14.24
N VAL A 82 -18.60 -20.36 13.01
CA VAL A 82 -18.37 -19.54 11.81
C VAL A 82 -19.65 -18.81 11.43
N ARG A 83 -19.70 -17.52 11.74
CA ARG A 83 -20.85 -16.64 11.47
C ARG A 83 -20.38 -15.19 11.31
N GLU A 84 -21.29 -14.32 10.86
CA GLU A 84 -21.09 -12.88 10.88
C GLU A 84 -20.79 -12.39 12.32
N PRO A 85 -19.73 -11.59 12.52
CA PRO A 85 -19.37 -11.08 13.84
C PRO A 85 -20.39 -10.06 14.35
N HIS A 86 -20.89 -10.22 15.58
CA HIS A 86 -21.69 -9.19 16.24
C HIS A 86 -20.81 -8.16 16.97
N ASN A 87 -19.56 -8.52 17.25
CA ASN A 87 -18.56 -7.65 17.84
C ASN A 87 -17.39 -7.46 16.88
N SER A 88 -16.92 -6.22 16.74
CA SER A 88 -15.77 -5.90 15.90
C SER A 88 -14.96 -4.75 16.48
N LEU A 89 -13.71 -4.61 16.04
CA LEU A 89 -12.79 -3.56 16.42
C LEU A 89 -12.14 -2.97 15.17
N LEU A 90 -12.41 -1.69 14.92
CA LEU A 90 -11.70 -0.85 13.95
C LEU A 90 -10.68 0.01 14.68
N TYR A 91 -9.39 -0.16 14.38
CA TYR A 91 -8.30 0.57 15.02
C TYR A 91 -7.24 1.02 14.01
N CYS A 92 -6.37 1.92 14.41
CA CYS A 92 -5.28 2.42 13.56
C CYS A 92 -3.98 2.54 14.34
N ILE A 93 -2.88 2.07 13.75
CA ILE A 93 -1.52 2.24 14.27
C ILE A 93 -0.63 2.96 13.25
N THR A 94 0.40 3.65 13.74
CA THR A 94 1.37 4.39 12.95
C THR A 94 2.78 3.85 13.19
N SER A 95 3.66 3.92 12.17
CA SER A 95 5.07 3.52 12.30
C SER A 95 5.94 4.35 11.35
N PRO A 96 7.01 5.00 11.83
CA PRO A 96 7.99 5.61 10.93
C PRO A 96 8.63 4.55 10.03
N VAL A 97 8.82 4.87 8.76
CA VAL A 97 9.49 4.01 7.79
C VAL A 97 10.51 4.81 6.99
N GLY A 98 11.70 4.23 6.83
CA GLY A 98 12.76 4.79 6.00
C GLY A 98 12.55 4.53 4.50
N PRO A 99 13.51 4.95 3.65
CA PRO A 99 13.53 4.57 2.25
C PRO A 99 13.54 3.04 2.12
N TYR A 100 12.82 2.56 1.11
CA TYR A 100 12.89 1.15 0.73
C TYR A 100 14.27 0.80 0.17
N PHE A 101 14.89 1.72 -0.57
CA PHE A 101 16.21 1.58 -1.16
C PHE A 101 17.26 2.33 -0.33
N LYS A 102 18.04 1.58 0.47
CA LYS A 102 18.99 2.10 1.48
C LYS A 102 20.05 3.07 0.91
N THR A 103 20.41 2.92 -0.36
CA THR A 103 21.48 3.68 -1.03
C THR A 103 20.98 4.75 -1.98
N GLY A 104 19.65 4.99 -2.04
CA GLY A 104 19.05 5.88 -3.04
C GLY A 104 19.09 5.36 -4.48
N THR A 105 19.75 4.22 -4.73
CA THR A 105 19.75 3.56 -6.04
C THR A 105 18.47 2.75 -6.22
N PHE A 106 17.88 2.88 -7.40
CA PHE A 106 16.70 2.16 -7.85
C PHE A 106 17.05 0.67 -8.04
N GLN A 107 17.11 -0.09 -6.94
CA GLN A 107 17.63 -1.47 -6.95
C GLN A 107 16.58 -2.44 -7.49
N PRO A 108 16.90 -3.21 -8.54
CA PRO A 108 15.95 -4.13 -9.12
C PRO A 108 15.80 -5.41 -8.31
N VAL A 109 14.58 -5.94 -8.34
CA VAL A 109 14.24 -7.23 -7.75
C VAL A 109 14.37 -8.36 -8.75
N SER A 110 14.47 -9.55 -8.21
CA SER A 110 14.49 -10.81 -8.92
C SER A 110 13.28 -11.64 -8.52
N LEU A 111 12.58 -12.19 -9.50
CA LEU A 111 11.28 -12.80 -9.29
C LEU A 111 11.35 -14.31 -9.46
N TYR A 112 10.72 -15.04 -8.54
CA TYR A 112 10.43 -16.46 -8.67
C TYR A 112 8.99 -16.63 -9.16
N ALA A 113 8.82 -17.21 -10.34
CA ALA A 113 7.55 -17.40 -11.03
C ALA A 113 7.28 -18.91 -11.16
N ASP A 114 6.49 -19.45 -10.24
CA ASP A 114 6.19 -20.87 -10.19
C ASP A 114 4.66 -21.06 -10.25
N PRO A 115 4.14 -21.65 -11.34
CA PRO A 115 2.70 -21.77 -11.55
C PRO A 115 2.02 -22.73 -10.56
N ALA A 116 2.79 -23.50 -9.79
CA ALA A 116 2.25 -24.33 -8.71
C ALA A 116 1.65 -23.50 -7.55
N PHE A 117 1.95 -22.20 -7.46
CA PHE A 117 1.49 -21.33 -6.38
C PHE A 117 0.57 -20.23 -6.88
N ILE A 118 -0.72 -20.37 -6.56
CA ILE A 118 -1.76 -19.40 -6.91
C ILE A 118 -2.05 -18.48 -5.72
N ARG A 119 -1.97 -17.16 -5.95
CA ARG A 119 -2.24 -16.14 -4.91
C ARG A 119 -3.73 -15.95 -4.64
N ALA A 120 -4.52 -15.94 -5.72
CA ALA A 120 -5.95 -15.66 -5.73
C ALA A 120 -6.60 -16.28 -6.97
N TRP A 121 -7.90 -16.53 -6.92
CA TRP A 121 -8.68 -17.13 -8.00
C TRP A 121 -10.03 -16.41 -8.17
N PRO A 122 -10.67 -16.48 -9.35
CA PRO A 122 -11.99 -15.90 -9.61
C PRO A 122 -13.04 -16.38 -8.61
N GLY A 123 -13.84 -15.46 -8.06
CA GLY A 123 -14.79 -15.76 -6.98
C GLY A 123 -14.15 -15.85 -5.59
N GLY A 124 -12.82 -15.75 -5.48
CA GLY A 124 -12.11 -15.58 -4.22
C GLY A 124 -12.11 -14.11 -3.76
N VAL A 125 -11.29 -13.81 -2.74
CA VAL A 125 -11.21 -12.47 -2.12
C VAL A 125 -9.92 -11.72 -2.45
N GLY A 126 -9.28 -12.06 -3.57
CA GLY A 126 -7.95 -11.55 -3.97
C GLY A 126 -7.88 -10.04 -4.19
N GLU A 127 -8.99 -9.43 -4.61
CA GLU A 127 -9.17 -7.99 -4.76
C GLU A 127 -9.40 -7.23 -3.44
N SER A 128 -9.69 -7.95 -2.35
CA SER A 128 -9.88 -7.37 -1.02
C SER A 128 -8.60 -7.44 -0.20
N LYS A 129 -8.36 -6.46 0.67
CA LYS A 129 -7.14 -6.41 1.50
C LYS A 129 -7.29 -7.21 2.80
N MET A 130 -7.79 -8.44 2.70
CA MET A 130 -8.04 -9.33 3.82
C MET A 130 -6.77 -10.04 4.27
N GLY A 131 -6.61 -10.24 5.58
CA GLY A 131 -5.43 -10.90 6.16
C GLY A 131 -5.19 -12.32 5.61
N GLY A 132 -6.26 -13.04 5.30
CA GLY A 132 -6.21 -14.40 4.74
C GLY A 132 -5.45 -14.50 3.41
N ASN A 133 -5.37 -13.41 2.63
CA ASN A 133 -4.63 -13.38 1.36
C ASN A 133 -3.11 -13.33 1.55
N TYR A 134 -2.61 -13.05 2.76
CA TYR A 134 -1.19 -12.82 3.03
C TYR A 134 -0.54 -13.95 3.84
N GLY A 135 -1.28 -14.64 4.70
CA GLY A 135 -0.74 -15.76 5.50
C GLY A 135 -0.07 -16.84 4.65
N PRO A 136 -0.74 -17.39 3.61
CA PRO A 136 -0.18 -18.43 2.76
C PRO A 136 1.07 -18.01 1.96
N THR A 137 1.26 -16.71 1.71
CA THR A 137 2.34 -16.22 0.84
C THR A 137 3.72 -16.28 1.51
N ILE A 138 3.77 -16.27 2.85
CA ILE A 138 5.03 -16.26 3.62
C ILE A 138 5.90 -17.49 3.32
N ARG A 139 5.28 -18.66 3.21
CA ARG A 139 5.99 -19.90 2.87
C ARG A 139 6.58 -19.82 1.46
N ILE A 140 5.83 -19.27 0.50
CA ILE A 140 6.26 -19.19 -0.90
C ILE A 140 7.38 -18.17 -1.06
N GLN A 141 7.29 -17.04 -0.36
CA GLN A 141 8.37 -16.05 -0.29
C GLN A 141 9.67 -16.68 0.25
N ARG A 142 9.60 -17.52 1.30
CA ARG A 142 10.78 -18.25 1.79
C ARG A 142 11.36 -19.22 0.78
N ILE A 143 10.53 -19.88 -0.04
CA ILE A 143 11.01 -20.74 -1.14
C ILE A 143 11.76 -19.90 -2.18
N ALA A 144 11.21 -18.74 -2.56
CA ALA A 144 11.84 -17.82 -3.48
C ALA A 144 13.21 -17.34 -2.94
N GLU A 145 13.26 -16.93 -1.67
CA GLU A 145 14.49 -16.50 -0.98
C GLU A 145 15.55 -17.61 -0.94
N ALA A 146 15.15 -18.83 -0.60
CA ALA A 146 16.05 -19.99 -0.56
C ALA A 146 16.64 -20.31 -1.96
N LYS A 147 15.94 -19.94 -3.03
CA LYS A 147 16.39 -20.06 -4.41
C LYS A 147 17.14 -18.80 -4.92
N GLY A 148 17.35 -17.80 -4.06
CA GLY A 148 18.08 -16.56 -4.40
C GLY A 148 17.26 -15.50 -5.14
N TYR A 149 15.93 -15.55 -5.03
CA TYR A 149 15.01 -14.54 -5.55
C TYR A 149 14.47 -13.66 -4.43
N THR A 150 14.17 -12.39 -4.73
CA THR A 150 13.78 -11.41 -3.72
C THR A 150 12.28 -11.27 -3.57
N GLN A 151 11.49 -11.63 -4.59
CA GLN A 151 10.02 -11.59 -4.58
C GLN A 151 9.44 -12.74 -5.41
N VAL A 152 8.14 -12.99 -5.24
CA VAL A 152 7.36 -13.92 -6.05
C VAL A 152 6.64 -13.16 -7.16
N LEU A 153 6.68 -13.66 -8.40
CA LEU A 153 5.74 -13.25 -9.45
C LEU A 153 4.56 -14.22 -9.41
N TRP A 154 3.37 -13.70 -9.11
CA TRP A 154 2.16 -14.51 -9.03
C TRP A 154 1.60 -14.74 -10.42
N LEU A 155 1.47 -16.01 -10.78
CA LEU A 155 0.88 -16.46 -12.04
C LEU A 155 -0.52 -17.00 -11.81
N PHE A 156 -1.36 -16.93 -12.84
CA PHE A 156 -2.72 -17.48 -12.83
C PHE A 156 -3.08 -18.12 -14.18
N GLY A 157 -3.93 -19.14 -14.16
CA GLY A 157 -4.43 -19.80 -15.37
C GLY A 157 -3.41 -20.69 -16.08
N GLU A 158 -3.89 -21.46 -17.05
CA GLU A 158 -3.06 -22.38 -17.87
C GLU A 158 -2.07 -21.63 -18.77
N ASN A 159 -2.44 -20.41 -19.14
CA ASN A 159 -1.68 -19.45 -19.93
C ASN A 159 -0.69 -18.62 -19.09
N HIS A 160 -0.56 -18.89 -17.78
CA HIS A 160 0.42 -18.24 -16.90
C HIS A 160 0.35 -16.71 -16.94
N GLU A 161 -0.85 -16.18 -16.76
CA GLU A 161 -1.12 -14.75 -16.66
C GLU A 161 -0.38 -14.13 -15.48
N LEU A 162 0.33 -13.03 -15.72
CA LEU A 162 0.92 -12.22 -14.67
C LEU A 162 -0.18 -11.51 -13.90
N THR A 163 -0.14 -11.60 -12.57
CA THR A 163 -1.13 -10.92 -11.70
C THR A 163 -0.48 -9.85 -10.84
N GLU A 164 0.45 -10.23 -9.95
CA GLU A 164 1.08 -9.33 -8.98
C GLU A 164 2.55 -9.75 -8.72
N VAL A 165 3.36 -8.82 -8.21
CA VAL A 165 4.73 -9.08 -7.72
C VAL A 165 4.74 -8.95 -6.20
N GLY A 166 4.82 -10.06 -5.49
CA GLY A 166 4.79 -10.08 -4.03
C GLY A 166 3.50 -9.47 -3.49
N THR A 167 3.58 -8.24 -2.97
CA THR A 167 2.43 -7.43 -2.52
C THR A 167 2.23 -6.16 -3.35
N MET A 168 2.67 -6.15 -4.60
CA MET A 168 2.65 -5.02 -5.54
C MET A 168 1.91 -5.40 -6.82
N ASN A 169 1.26 -4.43 -7.45
CA ASN A 169 0.74 -4.61 -8.80
C ASN A 169 1.90 -4.62 -9.80
N ILE A 170 1.81 -5.38 -10.89
CA ILE A 170 2.82 -5.42 -11.95
C ILE A 170 2.50 -4.44 -13.08
N PHE A 171 3.52 -3.78 -13.60
CA PHE A 171 3.48 -2.97 -14.82
C PHE A 171 4.56 -3.44 -15.80
N VAL A 172 4.25 -3.32 -17.09
CA VAL A 172 5.13 -3.65 -18.21
C VAL A 172 5.15 -2.44 -19.15
N HIS A 173 6.35 -1.94 -19.45
CA HIS A 173 6.58 -0.99 -20.53
C HIS A 173 7.28 -1.71 -21.69
N TRP A 174 6.67 -1.68 -22.86
CA TRP A 174 7.19 -2.32 -24.07
C TRP A 174 6.78 -1.58 -25.33
N ILE A 175 7.30 -2.06 -26.47
CA ILE A 175 6.71 -1.80 -27.78
C ILE A 175 5.66 -2.89 -28.03
N ASN A 176 4.40 -2.51 -28.22
CA ASN A 176 3.32 -3.47 -28.45
C ASN A 176 3.41 -4.09 -29.86
N GLU A 177 2.44 -4.94 -30.18
CA GLU A 177 2.38 -5.68 -31.44
C GLU A 177 2.18 -4.76 -32.66
N ASP A 178 1.62 -3.57 -32.46
CA ASP A 178 1.38 -2.56 -33.50
C ASP A 178 2.60 -1.63 -33.70
N GLY A 179 3.64 -1.76 -32.87
CA GLY A 179 4.85 -0.92 -32.93
C GLY A 179 4.82 0.32 -32.04
N ASP A 180 3.79 0.50 -31.21
CA ASP A 180 3.63 1.67 -30.35
C ASP A 180 4.21 1.45 -28.94
N PRO A 181 4.78 2.49 -28.30
CA PRO A 181 5.14 2.43 -26.89
C PRO A 181 3.89 2.30 -26.00
N GLU A 182 3.88 1.27 -25.17
CA GLU A 182 2.72 0.92 -24.34
C GLU A 182 3.14 0.61 -22.89
N ILE A 183 2.41 1.17 -21.94
CA ILE A 183 2.47 0.85 -20.51
C ILE A 183 1.24 0.03 -20.18
N ALA A 184 1.44 -1.26 -19.94
CA ALA A 184 0.41 -2.24 -19.67
C ALA A 184 0.43 -2.70 -18.20
N THR A 185 -0.75 -2.97 -17.65
CA THR A 185 -0.92 -3.66 -16.36
C THR A 185 -2.12 -4.62 -16.46
N PRO A 186 -2.12 -5.75 -15.75
CA PRO A 186 -3.27 -6.66 -15.71
C PRO A 186 -4.56 -5.97 -15.24
N PRO A 187 -5.74 -6.29 -15.83
CA PRO A 187 -7.02 -5.68 -15.50
C PRO A 187 -7.53 -6.11 -14.12
N LEU A 188 -8.45 -5.34 -13.54
CA LEU A 188 -9.10 -5.70 -12.28
C LEU A 188 -10.18 -6.78 -12.49
N SER A 189 -9.76 -8.04 -12.54
CA SER A 189 -10.60 -9.23 -12.79
C SER A 189 -11.08 -9.96 -11.52
N GLY A 190 -10.94 -9.35 -10.35
CA GLY A 190 -11.26 -9.94 -9.04
C GLY A 190 -10.10 -10.69 -8.36
N THR A 191 -9.05 -11.04 -9.10
CA THR A 191 -7.84 -11.70 -8.59
C THR A 191 -6.69 -10.74 -8.27
N ILE A 192 -6.87 -9.44 -8.55
CA ILE A 192 -5.82 -8.41 -8.42
C ILE A 192 -6.29 -7.34 -7.44
N LEU A 193 -5.41 -6.94 -6.52
CA LEU A 193 -5.74 -5.91 -5.55
C LEU A 193 -5.74 -4.54 -6.24
N PRO A 194 -6.85 -3.76 -6.22
CA PRO A 194 -6.86 -2.39 -6.73
C PRO A 194 -5.94 -1.48 -5.89
N GLY A 195 -4.68 -1.41 -6.29
CA GLY A 195 -3.65 -0.60 -5.65
C GLY A 195 -3.86 0.89 -5.89
N VAL A 196 -3.76 1.69 -4.83
CA VAL A 196 -3.81 3.16 -4.95
C VAL A 196 -2.62 3.68 -5.77
N THR A 197 -1.43 3.07 -5.61
CA THR A 197 -0.27 3.39 -6.44
C THR A 197 -0.51 3.01 -7.90
N ARG A 198 -1.06 1.81 -8.17
CA ARG A 198 -1.46 1.39 -9.53
C ARG A 198 -2.39 2.39 -10.19
N LEU A 199 -3.48 2.77 -9.50
CA LEU A 199 -4.44 3.76 -10.01
C LEU A 199 -3.74 5.09 -10.33
N SER A 200 -2.91 5.59 -9.42
CA SER A 200 -2.17 6.83 -9.66
C SER A 200 -1.18 6.74 -10.82
N LEU A 201 -0.52 5.61 -11.03
CA LEU A 201 0.41 5.46 -12.15
C LEU A 201 -0.33 5.41 -13.50
N LEU A 202 -1.48 4.74 -13.56
CA LEU A 202 -2.33 4.76 -14.75
C LEU A 202 -2.80 6.19 -15.08
N GLU A 203 -3.31 6.91 -14.08
CA GLU A 203 -3.75 8.30 -14.25
C GLU A 203 -2.59 9.23 -14.65
N LEU A 204 -1.40 9.11 -14.03
CA LEU A 204 -0.22 9.91 -14.40
C LEU A 204 0.24 9.59 -15.82
N ALA A 205 0.47 8.31 -16.12
CA ALA A 205 1.00 7.89 -17.41
C ALA A 205 0.07 8.31 -18.57
N ALA A 206 -1.25 8.31 -18.34
CA ALA A 206 -2.22 8.77 -19.33
C ALA A 206 -2.07 10.27 -19.66
N THR A 207 -1.57 11.10 -18.73
CA THR A 207 -1.31 12.52 -18.99
C THR A 207 -0.07 12.78 -19.84
N TRP A 208 0.82 11.80 -19.98
CA TRP A 208 2.11 12.02 -20.64
C TRP A 208 1.99 12.12 -22.15
N GLY A 209 0.94 11.54 -22.75
CA GLY A 209 0.69 11.55 -24.19
C GLY A 209 1.70 10.78 -25.05
N SER A 210 2.80 10.28 -24.46
CA SER A 210 3.88 9.59 -25.16
C SER A 210 3.75 8.06 -25.19
N HIS A 211 2.82 7.49 -24.42
CA HIS A 211 2.61 6.05 -24.31
C HIS A 211 1.12 5.74 -24.36
N LYS A 212 0.78 4.61 -24.97
CA LYS A 212 -0.54 4.01 -24.81
C LYS A 212 -0.61 3.39 -23.40
N VAL A 213 -1.60 3.75 -22.61
CA VAL A 213 -1.78 3.22 -21.25
C VAL A 213 -2.95 2.27 -21.23
N VAL A 214 -2.72 0.99 -20.94
CA VAL A 214 -3.73 -0.06 -21.09
C VAL A 214 -3.81 -0.99 -19.89
N GLU A 215 -5.04 -1.37 -19.57
CA GLU A 215 -5.31 -2.51 -18.71
C GLU A 215 -5.57 -3.73 -19.62
N ARG A 216 -4.62 -4.67 -19.70
CA ARG A 216 -4.72 -5.89 -20.54
C ARG A 216 -4.12 -7.09 -19.84
N THR A 217 -4.64 -8.28 -20.13
CA THR A 217 -4.00 -9.53 -19.69
C THR A 217 -2.61 -9.63 -20.31
N ILE A 218 -1.64 -10.07 -19.50
CA ILE A 218 -0.24 -10.26 -19.89
C ILE A 218 0.15 -11.65 -19.44
N THR A 219 0.67 -12.46 -20.35
CA THR A 219 1.12 -13.83 -20.06
C THR A 219 2.64 -13.93 -19.99
N MET A 220 3.14 -15.01 -19.39
CA MET A 220 4.58 -15.32 -19.46
C MET A 220 5.07 -15.49 -20.91
N ASP A 221 4.23 -15.99 -21.81
CA ASP A 221 4.57 -16.14 -23.23
C ASP A 221 4.69 -14.78 -23.93
N ASP A 222 3.82 -13.81 -23.61
CA ASP A 222 3.95 -12.43 -24.10
C ASP A 222 5.28 -11.82 -23.67
N VAL A 223 5.66 -12.00 -22.39
CA VAL A 223 6.93 -11.51 -21.84
C VAL A 223 8.12 -12.17 -22.53
N ARG A 224 8.12 -13.51 -22.66
CA ARG A 224 9.18 -14.26 -23.35
C ARG A 224 9.36 -13.80 -24.79
N LYS A 225 8.24 -13.65 -25.52
CA LYS A 225 8.23 -13.16 -26.90
C LYS A 225 8.78 -11.74 -26.99
N ALA A 226 8.31 -10.83 -26.14
CA ALA A 226 8.76 -9.44 -26.13
C ALA A 226 10.25 -9.29 -25.77
N VAL A 227 10.79 -10.13 -24.88
CA VAL A 227 12.23 -10.18 -24.60
C VAL A 227 13.00 -10.64 -25.84
N LYS A 228 12.61 -11.76 -26.46
CA LYS A 228 13.26 -12.31 -27.65
C LYS A 228 13.26 -11.32 -28.82
N GLU A 229 12.20 -10.54 -28.96
CA GLU A 229 12.02 -9.54 -30.01
C GLU A 229 12.59 -8.15 -29.65
N ASN A 230 13.27 -8.00 -28.51
CA ASN A 230 13.78 -6.72 -27.99
C ASN A 230 12.72 -5.60 -27.85
N ARG A 231 11.45 -5.99 -27.71
CA ARG A 231 10.30 -5.09 -27.52
C ARG A 231 10.07 -4.74 -26.06
N LEU A 232 10.41 -5.64 -25.12
CA LEU A 232 10.30 -5.35 -23.69
C LEU A 232 11.34 -4.29 -23.28
N LYS A 233 10.89 -3.21 -22.62
CA LYS A 233 11.77 -2.12 -22.16
C LYS A 233 11.94 -2.14 -20.64
N GLU A 234 10.83 -2.17 -19.90
CA GLU A 234 10.87 -2.16 -18.44
C GLU A 234 9.77 -3.04 -17.86
N MET A 235 10.05 -3.66 -16.71
CA MET A 235 9.01 -4.21 -15.84
C MET A 235 9.24 -3.71 -14.42
N PHE A 236 8.16 -3.37 -13.72
CA PHE A 236 8.25 -2.90 -12.35
C PHE A 236 6.99 -3.20 -11.54
N GLY A 237 7.19 -3.43 -10.24
CA GLY A 237 6.12 -3.50 -9.25
C GLY A 237 5.72 -2.10 -8.77
N ALA A 238 4.43 -1.91 -8.46
CA ALA A 238 3.89 -0.67 -7.92
C ALA A 238 3.14 -0.94 -6.60
N GLY A 239 3.48 -0.18 -5.55
CA GLY A 239 2.84 -0.35 -4.24
C GLY A 239 3.25 0.69 -3.21
N THR A 240 2.47 0.84 -2.13
CA THR A 240 2.69 1.90 -1.12
C THR A 240 4.07 1.81 -0.43
N ALA A 241 4.66 0.63 -0.31
CA ALA A 241 5.92 0.43 0.41
C ALA A 241 7.11 1.11 -0.30
N CYS A 242 7.35 0.77 -1.57
CA CYS A 242 8.47 1.23 -2.39
C CYS A 242 8.08 2.28 -3.44
N VAL A 243 6.78 2.56 -3.62
CA VAL A 243 6.20 3.31 -4.74
C VAL A 243 6.37 2.56 -6.06
N VAL A 244 7.59 2.46 -6.57
CA VAL A 244 7.97 1.70 -7.77
C VAL A 244 9.18 0.81 -7.45
N CYS A 245 9.18 -0.42 -7.96
CA CYS A 245 10.25 -1.38 -7.78
C CYS A 245 10.62 -2.05 -9.10
N PRO A 246 11.79 -1.75 -9.71
CA PRO A 246 12.17 -2.32 -11.00
C PRO A 246 12.42 -3.83 -10.90
N VAL A 247 12.26 -4.55 -12.01
CA VAL A 247 12.51 -5.99 -12.13
C VAL A 247 13.71 -6.22 -13.04
N ALA A 248 14.71 -6.99 -12.59
CA ALA A 248 15.89 -7.35 -13.39
C ALA A 248 15.84 -8.77 -13.94
N LYS A 249 15.21 -9.71 -13.23
CA LYS A 249 15.16 -11.11 -13.67
C LYS A 249 13.90 -11.81 -13.22
N ILE A 250 13.45 -12.77 -14.02
CA ILE A 250 12.36 -13.69 -13.71
C ILE A 250 12.87 -15.11 -13.91
N ALA A 251 12.75 -15.95 -12.88
CA ALA A 251 12.91 -17.38 -13.03
C ALA A 251 11.54 -18.02 -13.19
N PHE A 252 11.33 -18.65 -14.34
CA PHE A 252 10.06 -19.25 -14.71
C PHE A 252 10.33 -20.66 -15.22
N LEU A 253 9.80 -21.66 -14.51
CA LEU A 253 10.14 -23.07 -14.75
C LEU A 253 11.65 -23.28 -14.75
N ASP A 254 12.20 -23.89 -15.80
CA ASP A 254 13.65 -24.12 -15.97
C ASP A 254 14.37 -22.96 -16.68
N GLU A 255 13.69 -21.84 -16.91
CA GLU A 255 14.24 -20.68 -17.62
C GLU A 255 14.55 -19.49 -16.71
N HIS A 256 15.60 -18.75 -17.06
CA HIS A 256 15.96 -17.48 -16.44
C HIS A 256 15.90 -16.37 -17.48
N LEU A 257 14.91 -15.50 -17.36
CA LEU A 257 14.75 -14.33 -18.20
C LEU A 257 15.47 -13.14 -17.56
N THR A 258 16.36 -12.51 -18.32
CA THR A 258 16.86 -11.17 -18.02
C THR A 258 15.85 -10.15 -18.51
N ILE A 259 15.45 -9.24 -17.64
CA ILE A 259 14.52 -8.16 -17.95
C ILE A 259 15.31 -6.86 -18.09
N PRO A 260 15.28 -6.18 -19.25
CA PRO A 260 16.20 -5.10 -19.58
C PRO A 260 15.85 -3.75 -18.93
N THR A 261 15.19 -3.77 -17.75
CA THR A 261 14.65 -2.57 -17.10
C THR A 261 15.75 -1.56 -16.81
N MET A 262 16.89 -2.03 -16.27
CA MET A 262 17.99 -1.14 -15.89
C MET A 262 18.86 -0.78 -17.09
N GLU A 263 19.03 -1.70 -18.03
CA GLU A 263 19.74 -1.54 -19.29
C GLU A 263 19.06 -0.51 -20.20
N SER A 264 17.72 -0.42 -20.13
CA SER A 264 16.92 0.59 -20.83
C SER A 264 16.86 1.94 -20.10
N GLY A 265 17.62 2.13 -19.01
CA GLY A 265 17.65 3.36 -18.21
C GLY A 265 16.52 3.49 -17.18
N ALA A 266 15.53 2.60 -17.18
CA ALA A 266 14.36 2.62 -16.30
C ALA A 266 13.59 3.96 -16.34
N GLU A 267 13.48 4.58 -17.52
CA GLU A 267 12.96 5.93 -17.68
C GLU A 267 11.51 6.06 -17.19
N VAL A 268 10.62 5.12 -17.57
CA VAL A 268 9.22 5.13 -17.14
C VAL A 268 9.14 4.92 -15.63
N ALA A 269 9.83 3.92 -15.12
CA ALA A 269 9.79 3.58 -13.70
C ALA A 269 10.36 4.73 -12.82
N GLN A 270 11.43 5.40 -13.25
CA GLN A 270 11.99 6.56 -12.58
C GLN A 270 11.07 7.78 -12.65
N ARG A 271 10.47 8.04 -13.82
CA ARG A 271 9.50 9.14 -13.98
C ARG A 271 8.29 8.93 -13.07
N CYS A 272 7.73 7.72 -13.04
CA CYS A 272 6.66 7.32 -12.12
C CYS A 272 7.04 7.58 -10.66
N LEU A 273 8.22 7.13 -10.23
CA LEU A 273 8.70 7.34 -8.87
C LEU A 273 8.83 8.84 -8.55
N LYS A 274 9.47 9.60 -9.45
CA LYS A 274 9.74 11.03 -9.28
C LYS A 274 8.43 11.81 -9.15
N GLU A 275 7.53 11.68 -10.13
CA GLU A 275 6.28 12.44 -10.16
C GLU A 275 5.39 12.13 -8.95
N LEU A 276 5.26 10.85 -8.55
CA LEU A 276 4.53 10.49 -7.34
C LEU A 276 5.16 11.04 -6.08
N THR A 277 6.48 10.98 -5.97
CA THR A 277 7.22 11.52 -4.84
C THR A 277 7.03 13.05 -4.78
N ASP A 278 7.07 13.73 -5.91
CA ASP A 278 6.89 15.18 -5.96
C ASP A 278 5.51 15.60 -5.43
N ILE A 279 4.47 14.83 -5.75
CA ILE A 279 3.11 15.02 -5.23
C ILE A 279 3.03 14.72 -3.72
N GLN A 280 3.69 13.65 -3.25
CA GLN A 280 3.71 13.24 -1.85
C GLN A 280 4.40 14.28 -0.95
N TYR A 281 5.52 14.85 -1.41
CA TYR A 281 6.29 15.86 -0.67
C TYR A 281 5.87 17.30 -0.96
N GLY A 282 4.91 17.52 -1.85
CA GLY A 282 4.34 18.83 -2.13
C GLY A 282 5.21 19.73 -3.02
N THR A 283 6.17 19.18 -3.75
CA THR A 283 6.94 19.91 -4.79
C THR A 283 6.13 20.04 -6.08
N TRP A 284 5.18 19.13 -6.34
CA TRP A 284 4.16 19.29 -7.36
C TRP A 284 2.77 19.44 -6.74
N ASN A 285 2.16 20.60 -6.96
CA ASN A 285 0.80 20.87 -6.52
C ASN A 285 -0.24 20.25 -7.47
N THR A 286 -0.97 19.23 -6.99
CA THR A 286 -2.16 18.68 -7.67
C THR A 286 -3.45 19.39 -7.26
N ASN A 287 -3.38 20.66 -6.82
CA ASN A 287 -4.46 21.43 -6.20
C ASN A 287 -5.18 20.67 -5.06
N GLY A 288 -4.43 19.91 -4.26
CA GLY A 288 -4.96 19.14 -3.14
C GLY A 288 -5.74 17.87 -3.51
N GLN A 289 -5.92 17.54 -4.79
CA GLN A 289 -6.70 16.37 -5.21
C GLN A 289 -6.08 15.04 -4.75
N TRP A 290 -4.75 14.93 -4.79
CA TRP A 290 -4.04 13.67 -4.47
C TRP A 290 -3.30 13.74 -3.14
N SER A 291 -2.98 14.94 -2.67
CA SER A 291 -2.20 15.18 -1.46
C SER A 291 -2.99 16.09 -0.53
N LEU A 292 -3.61 15.50 0.49
CA LEU A 292 -4.44 16.22 1.46
C LEU A 292 -3.59 16.61 2.65
N THR A 293 -3.50 17.91 2.92
CA THR A 293 -2.88 18.42 4.14
C THR A 293 -3.75 18.10 5.34
N GLU A 294 -3.11 17.87 6.48
CA GLU A 294 -3.80 17.71 7.76
C GLU A 294 -4.44 19.02 8.29
N GLU A 295 -4.32 20.15 7.60
CA GLU A 295 -4.66 21.48 8.15
C GLU A 295 -6.10 21.93 7.93
N ASN A 296 -6.96 21.12 7.30
CA ASN A 296 -8.37 21.50 7.11
C ASN A 296 -9.22 21.21 8.37
N ARG A 297 -9.46 22.30 9.10
CA ARG A 297 -10.45 22.57 10.17
C ARG A 297 -10.16 22.18 11.63
N THR A 298 -10.62 23.12 12.44
CA THR A 298 -10.66 23.32 13.89
C THR A 298 -11.45 22.24 14.63
N LEU A 299 -10.88 21.79 15.77
CA LEU A 299 -11.49 21.03 16.88
C LEU A 299 -12.73 20.16 16.53
N PHE A 300 -12.50 18.89 16.20
CA PHE A 300 -13.54 17.84 16.30
C PHE A 300 -13.50 17.08 17.64
N CYS A 301 -12.50 17.35 18.49
CA CYS A 301 -12.31 16.60 19.74
C CYS A 301 -13.28 17.01 20.87
N THR A 302 -13.95 18.18 20.79
CA THR A 302 -14.92 18.61 21.81
C THR A 302 -16.36 18.20 21.49
N HIS A 303 -16.77 18.13 20.22
CA HIS A 303 -18.15 17.81 19.86
C HIS A 303 -18.46 16.31 19.88
N PHE A 304 -17.47 15.43 19.65
CA PHE A 304 -17.69 13.98 19.73
C PHE A 304 -17.95 13.51 21.17
N LEU A 305 -17.33 14.17 22.16
CA LEU A 305 -17.58 13.90 23.58
C LEU A 305 -18.97 14.42 24.02
N GLN A 306 -19.42 15.58 23.51
CA GLN A 306 -20.76 16.11 23.83
C GLN A 306 -21.90 15.36 23.11
N GLY A 307 -21.67 14.84 21.91
CA GLY A 307 -22.68 14.07 21.17
C GLY A 307 -23.00 12.70 21.79
N LEU A 308 -22.02 12.08 22.46
CA LEU A 308 -22.20 10.80 23.17
C LEU A 308 -23.01 10.94 24.47
N GLU A 309 -22.99 12.11 25.13
CA GLU A 309 -23.84 12.37 26.30
C GLU A 309 -25.31 12.61 25.95
N LEU A 310 -25.61 13.09 24.74
CA LEU A 310 -26.96 13.52 24.34
C LEU A 310 -27.83 12.43 23.72
N LEU A 311 -27.26 11.31 23.26
CA LEU A 311 -28.01 10.33 22.45
C LEU A 311 -28.49 9.06 23.15
N GLY A 312 -28.10 8.78 24.40
CA GLY A 312 -28.68 7.68 25.21
C GLY A 312 -28.68 6.28 24.56
N GLN A 313 -28.02 6.10 23.41
CA GLN A 313 -27.95 4.87 22.65
C GLN A 313 -26.54 4.31 22.78
N GLN A 314 -26.43 3.09 23.29
CA GLN A 314 -25.20 2.31 23.32
C GLN A 314 -24.76 1.95 21.89
N LEU A 315 -24.06 2.87 21.23
CA LEU A 315 -23.20 2.55 20.10
C LEU A 315 -21.76 2.52 20.61
N ASN A 316 -21.30 1.33 20.97
CA ASN A 316 -19.94 1.08 21.47
C ASN A 316 -18.91 1.12 20.33
N TYR A 317 -18.65 2.30 19.77
CA TYR A 317 -17.47 2.52 18.91
C TYR A 317 -16.29 2.97 19.77
N TYR A 318 -15.45 2.03 20.19
CA TYR A 318 -14.18 2.35 20.85
C TYR A 318 -13.09 2.51 19.79
N CYS A 319 -12.73 3.76 19.47
CA CYS A 319 -11.52 4.04 18.69
C CYS A 319 -10.33 3.96 19.65
N VAL A 320 -9.70 2.77 19.74
CA VAL A 320 -8.53 2.57 20.60
C VAL A 320 -7.26 2.95 19.81
N PHE A 321 -6.61 4.02 20.23
CA PHE A 321 -5.26 4.37 19.78
C PHE A 321 -4.25 3.55 20.57
N ILE A 322 -3.82 2.41 20.03
CA ILE A 322 -2.75 1.60 20.64
C ILE A 322 -1.40 2.22 20.22
N ILE A 323 -0.80 2.96 21.14
CA ILE A 323 0.59 3.41 21.05
C ILE A 323 1.44 2.27 21.61
N ASP A 324 2.20 1.59 20.77
CA ASP A 324 2.98 0.41 21.18
C ASP A 324 4.21 0.81 22.01
N LYS A 325 4.20 0.42 23.29
CA LYS A 325 5.30 -0.34 23.88
C LYS A 325 4.68 -1.51 24.64
N CYS A 326 4.96 -2.73 24.20
CA CYS A 326 4.68 -3.99 24.89
C CYS A 326 4.87 -3.88 26.42
N HIS A 327 3.75 -3.77 27.14
CA HIS A 327 3.59 -4.31 28.49
C HIS A 327 2.15 -4.83 28.62
N VAL A 328 2.02 -6.12 28.90
CA VAL A 328 0.74 -6.77 29.21
C VAL A 328 0.27 -6.23 30.56
N PHE A 329 -0.78 -5.40 30.56
CA PHE A 329 -1.52 -5.07 31.78
C PHE A 329 -2.87 -5.77 31.72
N THR A 330 -3.08 -6.69 32.65
CA THR A 330 -4.36 -7.34 32.91
C THR A 330 -5.29 -6.39 33.64
N LYS A 331 -6.52 -6.26 33.10
CA LYS A 331 -7.76 -5.73 33.67
C LYS A 331 -7.77 -4.30 34.27
N GLU A 332 -8.76 -3.57 33.77
CA GLU A 332 -9.42 -2.38 34.33
C GLU A 332 -8.77 -1.00 34.09
N THR A 333 -9.53 -0.17 33.37
CA THR A 333 -9.47 1.29 33.25
C THR A 333 -8.44 1.88 32.27
N VAL A 334 -8.93 2.31 31.09
CA VAL A 334 -8.18 3.12 30.12
C VAL A 334 -8.33 4.61 30.48
N PHE A 335 -7.27 5.25 30.92
CA PHE A 335 -7.20 6.72 31.07
C PHE A 335 -6.52 7.36 29.86
N CYS A 336 -7.17 8.37 29.29
CA CYS A 336 -6.57 9.27 28.32
C CYS A 336 -6.18 10.56 29.05
N ILE A 337 -4.88 10.78 29.32
CA ILE A 337 -4.38 12.04 29.89
C ILE A 337 -3.17 12.53 29.07
N PRO A 338 -3.29 13.64 28.31
CA PRO A 338 -2.21 14.22 27.49
C PRO A 338 -0.93 14.60 28.27
N HIS A 339 -1.05 14.85 29.58
CA HIS A 339 0.06 15.32 30.42
C HIS A 339 1.11 14.26 30.77
N LEU A 340 0.82 12.96 30.66
CA LEU A 340 1.78 11.92 31.04
C LEU A 340 2.94 11.77 30.02
N LYS A 341 2.73 12.13 28.75
CA LYS A 341 3.76 12.05 27.68
C LYS A 341 5.00 12.92 28.00
N ARG A 342 4.83 14.07 28.66
CA ARG A 342 5.95 14.96 29.02
C ARG A 342 6.83 14.40 30.15
N PHE A 343 6.30 13.51 30.99
CA PHE A 343 7.01 12.99 32.15
C PHE A 343 7.94 11.81 31.80
N LEU A 344 7.53 10.96 30.85
CA LEU A 344 8.31 9.78 30.45
C LEU A 344 9.49 10.10 29.52
N TYR A 345 9.40 11.17 28.71
CA TYR A 345 10.50 11.57 27.83
C TYR A 345 11.72 12.11 28.61
N LYS A 346 11.49 12.74 29.77
CA LYS A 346 12.57 13.35 30.59
C LYS A 346 13.38 12.36 31.42
N ARG A 347 12.93 11.10 31.58
CA ARG A 347 13.52 10.15 32.54
C ARG A 347 14.24 8.97 31.90
N LEU A 348 14.13 8.79 30.59
CA LEU A 348 14.76 7.67 29.87
C LEU A 348 15.92 8.09 28.96
N TRP A 349 16.15 9.40 28.78
CA TRP A 349 17.22 9.95 27.92
C TRP A 349 17.83 11.25 28.50
N GLY A 350 17.93 11.33 29.83
CA GLY A 350 18.62 12.39 30.56
C GLY A 350 19.72 11.81 31.43
#